data_AF-A0A1R3L0F2-F1
#
_entry.id   AF-A0A1R3L0F2-F1
#
_cell.length_a   1.000
_cell.length_b   1.000
_cell.length_c   1.000
_cell.angle_alpha   90.00
_cell.angle_beta   90.00
_cell.angle_gamma   90.00
#
_symmetry.space_group_name_H-M   'P 1'
#
loop_
_entity.id
_entity.type
_entity.pdbx_description
1 polymer ?
#
loop_
_entity_poly.entity_id
_entity_poly.type
_entity_poly.pdbx_seq_one_letter_code
_entity_poly.pdbx_strand_id
1 'polypeptide(L)'
;MVTIRADEISNIIRDRIEQYNREVKIVNTGTVLQVGDGIARIHGLDEVMAGELVEFEEGTIGIALNLESNNVGVVLMGDGLMIQEGSSVKATGKIAQIPVSEAYLGRVINALAKPIDGRGEISASESRLIESPAPGSDSFTRKGSDGVHYCGSRNGGFPSYITIPRSLYRSSFS
;
A
#
# COMPACT_ATOMS: atom_id res chain seq x y z
N MET A 1 -10.91 5.44 -34.33
CA MET A 1 -9.66 6.21 -34.12
C MET A 1 -10.05 7.47 -33.37
N VAL A 2 -9.81 7.52 -32.07
CA VAL A 2 -10.23 8.65 -31.23
C VAL A 2 -9.31 9.83 -31.54
N THR A 3 -9.87 10.90 -32.10
CA THR A 3 -9.16 12.16 -32.34
C THR A 3 -9.05 12.91 -31.00
N ILE A 4 -7.98 12.66 -30.26
CA ILE A 4 -7.63 13.43 -29.08
C ILE A 4 -7.29 14.85 -29.54
N ARG A 5 -8.06 15.85 -29.10
CA ARG A 5 -7.85 17.25 -29.46
C ARG A 5 -6.75 17.84 -28.59
N ALA A 6 -5.73 18.44 -29.20
CA ALA A 6 -4.61 19.05 -28.49
C ALA A 6 -5.05 20.16 -27.50
N ASP A 7 -6.20 20.78 -27.76
CA ASP A 7 -6.79 21.82 -26.92
C ASP A 7 -7.25 21.27 -25.54
N GLU A 8 -7.78 20.05 -25.49
CA GLU A 8 -8.22 19.41 -24.24
C GLU A 8 -7.02 19.09 -23.32
N ILE A 9 -5.93 18.60 -23.91
CA ILE A 9 -4.68 18.33 -23.17
C ILE A 9 -4.11 19.63 -22.59
N SER A 10 -4.10 20.70 -23.38
CA SER A 10 -3.56 22.00 -22.96
C SER A 10 -4.37 22.61 -21.81
N ASN A 11 -5.69 22.46 -21.83
CA ASN A 11 -6.56 22.94 -20.75
C ASN A 11 -6.33 22.15 -19.46
N ILE A 12 -6.25 20.82 -19.51
CA ILE A 12 -5.98 19.98 -18.32
C ILE A 12 -4.65 20.36 -17.65
N ILE A 13 -3.61 20.64 -18.43
CA ILE A 13 -2.30 21.05 -17.87
C ILE A 13 -2.38 22.43 -17.23
N ARG A 14 -3.06 23.39 -17.87
CA ARG A 14 -3.26 24.74 -17.29
C ARG A 14 -4.01 24.67 -15.97
N ASP A 15 -5.10 23.91 -15.91
CA ASP A 15 -5.90 23.76 -14.71
C ASP A 15 -5.06 23.17 -13.55
N ARG A 16 -4.18 22.19 -13.83
CA ARG A 16 -3.26 21.62 -12.83
C ARG A 16 -2.23 22.62 -12.32
N ILE A 17 -1.77 23.55 -13.17
CA ILE A 17 -0.82 24.60 -12.78
C ILE A 17 -1.53 25.65 -11.93
N GLU A 18 -2.76 26.04 -12.29
CA GLU A 18 -3.56 27.01 -11.52
C GLU A 18 -3.92 26.48 -10.13
N GLN A 19 -4.18 25.18 -10.01
CA GLN A 19 -4.45 24.51 -8.73
C GLN A 19 -3.18 24.21 -7.91
N TYR A 20 -1.98 24.48 -8.43
CA TYR A 20 -0.74 24.21 -7.74
C TYR A 20 -0.49 25.24 -6.62
N ASN A 21 -1.05 24.97 -5.45
CA ASN A 21 -0.82 25.79 -4.26
C ASN A 21 0.45 25.34 -3.54
N ARG A 22 1.42 26.25 -3.39
CA ARG A 22 2.72 25.97 -2.76
C ARG A 22 2.59 26.10 -1.23
N GLU A 23 1.99 25.11 -0.59
CA GLU A 23 1.99 25.01 0.87
C GLU A 23 3.40 24.69 1.38
N VAL A 24 3.96 25.57 2.22
CA VAL A 24 5.18 25.30 2.96
C VAL A 24 4.82 24.40 4.14
N LYS A 25 4.97 23.09 3.96
CA LYS A 25 4.87 22.12 5.06
C LYS A 25 6.23 21.93 5.71
N ILE A 26 6.25 21.93 7.05
CA ILE A 26 7.39 21.46 7.82
C ILE A 26 7.43 19.94 7.60
N VAL A 27 8.47 19.44 6.95
CA VAL A 27 8.63 18.03 6.61
C VAL A 27 9.80 17.48 7.39
N ASN A 28 9.55 16.43 8.16
CA ASN A 28 10.62 15.73 8.86
C ASN A 28 11.52 15.02 7.83
N THR A 29 12.80 15.32 7.88
CA THR A 29 13.78 14.91 6.87
C THR A 29 14.96 14.23 7.56
N GLY A 30 15.49 13.18 6.94
CA GLY A 30 16.69 12.48 7.38
C GLY A 30 17.71 12.32 6.27
N THR A 31 18.84 11.72 6.62
CA THR A 31 19.97 11.45 5.72
C THR A 31 20.32 9.98 5.75
N VAL A 32 20.46 9.35 4.58
CA VAL A 32 20.87 7.95 4.46
C VAL A 32 22.31 7.81 4.95
N LEU A 33 22.53 6.96 5.96
CA LEU A 33 23.86 6.60 6.44
C LEU A 33 24.44 5.43 5.64
N GLN A 34 23.61 4.42 5.39
CA GLN A 34 24.00 3.18 4.74
C GLN A 34 22.80 2.57 4.03
N VAL A 35 23.04 1.93 2.89
CA VAL A 35 22.06 1.12 2.18
C VAL A 35 22.67 -0.24 1.81
N GLY A 36 21.90 -1.32 1.99
CA GLY A 36 22.32 -2.68 1.65
C GLY A 36 21.18 -3.67 1.76
N ASP A 37 21.12 -4.64 0.83
CA ASP A 37 20.12 -5.73 0.80
C ASP A 37 18.66 -5.27 0.96
N GLY A 38 18.31 -4.10 0.39
CA GLY A 38 16.97 -3.53 0.49
C GLY A 38 16.65 -2.85 1.82
N ILE A 39 17.64 -2.65 2.70
CA ILE A 39 17.51 -1.95 3.98
C ILE A 39 18.37 -0.68 3.93
N ALA A 40 17.78 0.44 4.33
CA ALA A 40 18.46 1.70 4.52
C ALA A 40 18.47 2.08 6.01
N ARG A 41 19.62 2.55 6.49
CA ARG A 41 19.76 3.17 7.81
C ARG A 41 19.77 4.68 7.62
N ILE A 42 18.88 5.37 8.29
CA ILE A 42 18.68 6.81 8.14
C ILE A 42 18.97 7.49 9.46
N HIS A 43 19.71 8.58 9.43
CA HIS A 43 19.90 9.46 10.59
C HIS A 43 18.86 10.59 10.56
N GLY A 44 18.34 10.95 11.73
CA GLY A 44 17.23 11.89 11.89
C GLY A 44 15.89 11.19 11.78
N LEU A 45 14.91 11.84 11.14
CA LEU A 45 13.52 11.39 11.13
C LEU A 45 12.93 11.27 12.55
N ASP A 46 13.20 12.23 13.43
CA ASP A 46 12.86 12.14 14.87
C ASP A 46 11.36 11.97 15.17
N GLU A 47 10.50 12.56 14.32
CA GLU A 47 9.04 12.47 14.44
C GLU A 47 8.40 11.32 13.62
N VAL A 48 9.20 10.40 13.06
CA VAL A 48 8.66 9.31 12.23
C VAL A 48 7.96 8.25 13.08
N MET A 49 6.86 7.73 12.58
CA MET A 49 6.09 6.67 13.24
C MET A 49 6.54 5.28 12.75
N ALA A 50 6.37 4.27 13.61
CA ALA A 50 6.59 2.89 13.21
C ALA A 50 5.54 2.47 12.16
N GLY A 51 6.00 1.86 11.07
CA GLY A 51 5.16 1.51 9.93
C GLY A 51 4.80 2.70 9.04
N GLU A 52 5.46 3.85 9.18
CA GLU A 52 5.25 5.01 8.30
C GLU A 52 5.92 4.82 6.93
N LEU A 53 5.29 5.37 5.89
CA LEU A 53 5.92 5.49 4.57
C LEU A 53 6.91 6.64 4.57
N VAL A 54 8.09 6.39 4.02
CA VAL A 54 9.12 7.40 3.76
C VAL A 54 9.43 7.45 2.28
N GLU A 55 9.76 8.64 1.78
CA GLU A 55 10.10 8.89 0.39
C GLU A 55 11.56 9.33 0.29
N PHE A 56 12.31 8.60 -0.51
CA PHE A 56 13.70 8.93 -0.82
C PHE A 56 13.75 10.02 -1.89
N GLU A 57 14.85 10.75 -1.97
CA GLU A 57 15.04 11.84 -2.95
C GLU A 57 14.80 11.44 -4.41
N GLU A 58 15.11 10.18 -4.75
CA GLU A 58 14.86 9.60 -6.08
C GLU A 58 13.36 9.30 -6.36
N GLY A 59 12.53 9.21 -5.31
CA GLY A 59 11.12 8.82 -5.38
C GLY A 59 10.85 7.35 -5.02
N THR A 60 11.88 6.59 -4.65
CA THR A 60 11.71 5.26 -4.05
C THR A 60 10.96 5.40 -2.72
N ILE A 61 10.00 4.51 -2.46
CA ILE A 61 9.23 4.49 -1.21
C ILE A 61 9.85 3.44 -0.29
N GLY A 62 9.90 3.72 1.00
CA GLY A 62 10.27 2.76 2.03
C GLY A 62 9.28 2.75 3.20
N ILE A 63 9.42 1.75 4.06
CA ILE A 63 8.64 1.63 5.30
C ILE A 63 9.60 1.68 6.48
N ALA A 64 9.33 2.60 7.43
CA ALA A 64 10.05 2.67 8.68
C ALA A 64 9.65 1.50 9.60
N LEU A 65 10.60 0.63 9.96
CA LEU A 65 10.33 -0.54 10.80
C LEU A 65 10.99 -0.42 12.18
N ASN A 66 12.29 -0.13 12.21
CA ASN A 66 13.05 -0.06 13.45
C ASN A 66 13.36 1.39 13.79
N LEU A 67 12.91 1.85 14.96
CA LEU A 67 13.17 3.22 15.45
C LEU A 67 14.18 3.14 16.59
N GLU A 68 15.45 3.45 16.31
CA GLU A 68 16.49 3.59 17.32
C GLU A 68 16.69 5.07 17.68
N SER A 69 17.33 5.36 18.82
CA SER A 69 17.54 6.75 19.28
C SER A 69 18.31 7.62 18.28
N ASN A 70 19.18 7.02 17.48
CA ASN A 70 20.09 7.74 16.58
C ASN A 70 19.92 7.34 15.10
N ASN A 71 19.15 6.29 14.81
CA ASN A 71 18.93 5.85 13.44
C ASN A 71 17.58 5.16 13.29
N VAL A 72 17.05 5.25 12.08
CA VAL A 72 15.81 4.60 11.67
C VAL A 72 16.13 3.57 10.60
N GLY A 73 15.72 2.33 10.83
CA GLY A 73 15.79 1.25 9.87
C GLY A 73 14.57 1.29 8.95
N VAL A 74 14.82 1.50 7.67
CA VAL A 74 13.81 1.55 6.61
C VAL A 74 13.99 0.42 5.64
N VAL A 75 12.91 -0.29 5.33
CA VAL A 75 12.89 -1.28 4.25
C VAL A 75 12.44 -0.62 2.96
N LEU A 76 13.21 -0.81 1.90
CA LEU A 76 12.96 -0.23 0.58
C LEU A 76 11.90 -1.05 -0.17
N MET A 77 10.90 -0.35 -0.72
CA MET A 77 9.88 -0.93 -1.60
C MET A 77 10.28 -0.74 -3.07
N GLY A 78 11.45 -1.26 -3.43
CA GLY A 78 12.08 -1.15 -4.75
C GLY A 78 13.52 -1.67 -4.73
N ASP A 79 14.23 -1.54 -5.85
CA ASP A 79 15.58 -2.13 -6.01
C ASP A 79 16.68 -1.35 -5.26
N GLY A 80 16.41 -0.08 -4.90
CA GLY A 80 17.32 0.73 -4.08
C GLY A 80 18.68 1.07 -4.71
N LEU A 81 18.92 0.68 -5.97
CA LEU A 81 20.22 0.79 -6.64
C LEU A 81 20.71 2.23 -6.84
N MET A 82 19.77 3.18 -6.91
CA MET A 82 20.07 4.60 -7.11
C MET A 82 20.23 5.37 -5.80
N ILE A 83 19.92 4.75 -4.65
CA ILE A 83 20.03 5.38 -3.35
C ILE A 83 21.50 5.37 -2.94
N GLN A 84 22.01 6.56 -2.61
CA GLN A 84 23.39 6.73 -2.16
C GLN A 84 23.43 7.17 -0.69
N GLU A 85 24.54 6.87 -0.02
CA GLU A 85 24.83 7.48 1.29
C GLU A 85 24.84 9.00 1.16
N GLY A 86 24.25 9.69 2.14
CA GLY A 86 24.03 11.13 2.11
C GLY A 86 22.72 11.57 1.44
N SER A 87 21.99 10.68 0.76
CA SER A 87 20.71 11.05 0.12
C SER A 87 19.68 11.51 1.16
N SER A 88 18.83 12.46 0.75
CA SER A 88 17.76 12.95 1.61
C SER A 88 16.56 11.98 1.61
N VAL A 89 15.95 11.80 2.78
CA VAL A 89 14.73 11.02 2.95
C VAL A 89 13.69 11.84 3.69
N LYS A 90 12.45 11.80 3.23
CA LYS A 90 11.33 12.56 3.78
C LYS A 90 10.29 11.62 4.38
N ALA A 91 9.88 11.90 5.60
CA ALA A 91 8.72 11.27 6.21
C ALA A 91 7.43 11.81 5.57
N THR A 92 6.49 10.92 5.24
CA THR A 92 5.23 11.31 4.60
C THR A 92 4.13 11.68 5.61
N GLY A 93 4.34 11.37 6.89
CA GLY A 93 3.38 11.51 7.98
C GLY A 93 2.22 10.52 7.91
N LYS A 94 2.30 9.51 7.03
CA LYS A 94 1.24 8.54 6.80
C LYS A 94 1.73 7.13 7.11
N ILE A 95 1.04 6.48 8.03
CA ILE A 95 1.19 5.03 8.26
C ILE A 95 0.93 4.30 6.95
N ALA A 96 1.66 3.21 6.71
CA ALA A 96 1.57 2.36 5.53
C ALA A 96 0.11 2.10 5.14
N GLN A 97 -0.32 2.79 4.08
CA GLN A 97 -1.68 2.75 3.56
C GLN A 97 -1.65 2.65 2.04
N ILE A 98 -2.62 1.91 1.51
CA ILE A 98 -2.83 1.77 0.07
C ILE A 98 -4.19 2.33 -0.33
N PRO A 99 -4.31 2.96 -1.51
CA PRO A 99 -5.59 3.29 -2.08
C PRO A 99 -6.40 2.02 -2.39
N VAL A 100 -7.69 2.05 -2.11
CA VAL A 100 -8.63 0.95 -2.38
C VAL A 100 -9.84 1.47 -3.14
N SER A 101 -10.34 0.66 -4.09
CA SER A 101 -11.46 1.01 -4.97
C SER A 101 -11.92 -0.22 -5.75
N GLU A 102 -13.17 -0.26 -6.18
CA GLU A 102 -13.64 -1.25 -7.16
C GLU A 102 -12.95 -1.08 -8.52
N ALA A 103 -12.39 0.11 -8.80
CA ALA A 103 -11.67 0.41 -10.03
C ALA A 103 -10.38 -0.42 -10.22
N TYR A 104 -9.90 -1.10 -9.18
CA TYR A 104 -8.77 -2.03 -9.27
C TYR A 104 -9.13 -3.39 -9.87
N LEU A 105 -10.42 -3.73 -9.96
CA LEU A 105 -10.87 -5.02 -10.50
C LEU A 105 -10.43 -5.19 -11.96
N GLY A 106 -9.72 -6.28 -12.25
CA GLY A 106 -9.21 -6.59 -13.59
C GLY A 106 -7.99 -5.78 -14.05
N ARG A 107 -7.38 -4.99 -13.15
CA ARG A 107 -6.12 -4.29 -13.38
C ARG A 107 -4.94 -5.12 -12.86
N VAL A 108 -3.74 -4.82 -13.36
CA VAL A 108 -2.49 -5.36 -12.80
C VAL A 108 -1.77 -4.23 -12.06
N ILE A 109 -1.54 -4.45 -10.77
CA ILE A 109 -0.93 -3.47 -9.86
C ILE A 109 0.29 -4.06 -9.17
N ASN A 110 1.19 -3.18 -8.70
CA ASN A 110 2.27 -3.56 -7.80
C ASN A 110 1.81 -3.54 -6.33
N ALA A 111 2.72 -3.88 -5.41
CA ALA A 111 2.46 -3.92 -3.97
C ALA A 111 2.07 -2.57 -3.35
N LEU A 112 2.41 -1.46 -4.00
CA LEU A 112 2.06 -0.10 -3.58
C LEU A 112 0.79 0.42 -4.28
N ALA A 113 0.00 -0.49 -4.87
CA ALA A 113 -1.22 -0.20 -5.63
C ALA A 113 -1.03 0.72 -6.85
N LYS A 114 0.20 0.84 -7.38
CA LYS A 114 0.47 1.53 -8.65
C LYS A 114 0.16 0.60 -9.82
N PRO A 115 -0.57 1.06 -10.86
CA PRO A 115 -0.85 0.26 -12.04
C PRO A 115 0.41 0.01 -12.87
N ILE A 116 0.63 -1.25 -13.25
CA ILE A 116 1.75 -1.68 -14.12
C ILE A 116 1.26 -2.23 -15.47
N ASP A 117 -0.04 -2.14 -15.74
CA ASP A 117 -0.68 -2.60 -16.98
C ASP A 117 -0.68 -1.57 -18.12
N GLY A 118 -0.14 -0.37 -17.90
CA GLY A 118 -0.06 0.70 -18.90
C GLY A 118 -1.41 1.33 -19.28
N ARG A 119 -2.50 1.04 -18.56
CA ARG A 119 -3.85 1.56 -18.85
C ARG A 119 -4.19 2.89 -18.15
N GLY A 120 -3.16 3.62 -17.70
CA GLY A 120 -3.29 4.87 -16.96
C GLY A 120 -3.57 4.71 -15.47
N GLU A 121 -3.73 5.83 -14.77
CA GLU A 121 -3.95 5.87 -13.31
C GLU A 121 -5.31 5.28 -12.91
N ILE A 122 -5.41 4.81 -11.67
CA ILE A 122 -6.63 4.26 -11.09
C ILE A 122 -7.18 5.27 -10.08
N SER A 123 -8.39 5.77 -10.32
CA SER A 123 -9.06 6.67 -9.38
C SER A 123 -9.54 5.87 -8.16
N ALA A 124 -9.00 6.21 -6.99
CA ALA A 124 -9.40 5.64 -5.71
C ALA A 124 -9.85 6.76 -4.77
N SER A 125 -11.04 6.58 -4.18
CA SER A 125 -11.64 7.52 -3.23
C SER A 125 -11.26 7.24 -1.78
N GLU A 126 -10.89 5.99 -1.48
CA GLU A 126 -10.61 5.52 -0.12
C GLU A 126 -9.18 4.97 -0.02
N SER A 127 -8.63 5.02 1.19
CA SER A 127 -7.36 4.40 1.53
C SER A 127 -7.52 3.51 2.75
N ARG A 128 -6.83 2.38 2.76
CA ARG A 128 -6.83 1.42 3.87
C ARG A 128 -5.41 1.17 4.35
N LEU A 129 -5.25 0.99 5.66
CA LEU A 129 -4.00 0.57 6.26
C LEU A 129 -3.61 -0.82 5.75
N ILE A 130 -2.33 -1.00 5.40
CA ILE A 130 -1.78 -2.30 5.01
C ILE A 130 -1.84 -3.24 6.21
N GLU A 131 -1.33 -2.76 7.35
CA GLU A 131 -1.41 -3.44 8.63
C GLU A 131 -2.71 -3.04 9.32
N SER A 132 -3.74 -3.88 9.19
CA SER A 132 -5.02 -3.70 9.89
C SER A 132 -5.32 -4.92 10.75
N PRO A 133 -5.85 -4.72 11.98
CA PRO A 133 -6.14 -5.82 12.87
C PRO A 133 -7.19 -6.76 12.24
N ALA A 134 -7.00 -8.06 12.45
CA ALA A 134 -7.94 -9.05 11.97
C ALA A 134 -9.33 -8.87 12.62
N PRO A 135 -10.42 -9.27 11.95
CA PRO A 135 -11.73 -9.34 12.58
C PRO A 135 -11.68 -10.23 13.82
N GLY A 136 -12.22 -9.73 14.94
CA GLY A 136 -12.24 -10.42 16.22
C GLY A 136 -12.94 -11.79 16.18
N SER A 137 -12.70 -12.62 17.19
CA SER A 137 -13.35 -13.93 17.30
C SER A 137 -14.83 -13.86 17.64
N ASP A 138 -15.28 -12.72 18.16
CA ASP A 138 -16.63 -12.57 18.69
C ASP A 138 -17.67 -12.58 17.57
N SER A 139 -18.84 -13.14 17.89
CA SER A 139 -19.99 -13.31 16.98
C SER A 139 -20.51 -12.01 16.38
N PHE A 140 -20.12 -10.86 16.94
CA PHE A 140 -20.43 -9.55 16.40
C PHE A 140 -19.62 -9.21 15.14
N THR A 141 -18.37 -9.66 15.06
CA THR A 141 -17.46 -9.35 13.94
C THR A 141 -17.26 -10.52 12.98
N ARG A 142 -17.41 -11.77 13.45
CA ARG A 142 -17.39 -12.97 12.61
C ARG A 142 -18.78 -13.61 12.55
N LYS A 143 -19.25 -13.85 11.31
CA LYS A 143 -20.42 -14.69 11.04
C LYS A 143 -19.97 -16.09 10.62
N GLY A 144 -20.82 -17.09 10.90
CA GLY A 144 -20.63 -18.44 10.37
C GLY A 144 -20.58 -18.41 8.85
N SER A 145 -19.57 -19.06 8.26
CA SER A 145 -19.42 -19.18 6.81
C SER A 145 -20.34 -20.26 6.27
N ASP A 146 -21.64 -19.97 6.21
CA ASP A 146 -22.66 -20.91 5.69
C ASP A 146 -22.74 -20.89 4.14
N GLY A 147 -21.94 -20.06 3.48
CA GLY A 147 -21.89 -19.93 2.02
C GLY A 147 -21.11 -21.05 1.34
N VAL A 148 -21.64 -21.56 0.22
CA VAL A 148 -20.95 -22.53 -0.63
C VAL A 148 -20.00 -21.79 -1.58
N HIS A 149 -18.71 -22.12 -1.52
CA HIS A 149 -17.70 -21.59 -2.45
C HIS A 149 -17.35 -22.64 -3.51
N TYR A 150 -17.59 -22.31 -4.78
CA TYR A 150 -17.35 -23.20 -5.90
C TYR A 150 -15.90 -23.10 -6.40
N CYS A 151 -15.13 -24.19 -6.26
CA CYS A 151 -13.74 -24.27 -6.71
C CYS A 151 -13.59 -24.84 -8.14
N GLY A 152 -14.64 -25.46 -8.70
CA GLY A 152 -14.65 -25.98 -10.07
C GLY A 152 -13.85 -27.28 -10.30
N SER A 153 -13.06 -27.75 -9.32
CA SER A 153 -12.37 -29.03 -9.40
C SER A 153 -13.32 -30.22 -9.14
N ARG A 154 -13.20 -31.28 -9.95
CA ARG A 154 -13.92 -32.56 -9.78
C ARG A 154 -12.95 -33.61 -9.25
N ASN A 155 -13.02 -33.94 -7.97
CA ASN A 155 -12.36 -35.14 -7.46
C ASN A 155 -13.13 -36.38 -7.95
N GLY A 156 -12.61 -37.07 -8.97
CA GLY A 156 -13.14 -38.37 -9.39
C GLY A 156 -14.52 -38.36 -10.07
N GLY A 157 -14.92 -37.24 -10.68
CA GLY A 157 -16.16 -37.17 -11.48
C GLY A 157 -17.41 -36.67 -10.75
N PHE A 158 -17.34 -36.45 -9.44
CA PHE A 158 -18.39 -35.74 -8.70
C PHE A 158 -18.00 -34.26 -8.49
N PRO A 159 -18.95 -33.32 -8.58
CA PRO A 159 -18.69 -31.93 -8.18
C PRO A 159 -18.29 -31.91 -6.70
N SER A 160 -17.04 -31.52 -6.42
CA SER A 160 -16.54 -31.37 -5.06
C SER A 160 -17.11 -30.10 -4.46
N TYR A 161 -18.13 -30.22 -3.60
CA TYR A 161 -18.58 -29.13 -2.73
C TYR A 161 -17.77 -29.18 -1.44
N ILE A 162 -17.06 -28.11 -1.10
CA ILE A 162 -16.51 -27.94 0.25
C ILE A 162 -17.66 -27.39 1.09
N THR A 163 -18.49 -28.28 1.63
CA THR A 163 -19.47 -27.93 2.66
C THR A 163 -18.74 -27.93 3.99
N ILE A 164 -18.57 -26.76 4.63
CA ILE A 164 -18.05 -26.70 6.00
C ILE A 164 -19.19 -27.18 6.93
N PRO A 165 -19.08 -28.35 7.58
CA PRO A 165 -20.18 -28.85 8.39
C PRO A 165 -20.36 -28.00 9.65
N ARG A 166 -21.59 -27.56 9.88
CA ARG A 166 -22.03 -26.76 11.05
C ARG A 166 -21.77 -27.44 12.41
N SER A 167 -21.42 -28.73 12.43
CA SER A 167 -21.19 -29.52 13.63
C SER A 167 -19.87 -29.22 14.36
N LEU A 168 -18.91 -28.55 13.71
CA LEU A 168 -17.61 -28.23 14.32
C LEU A 168 -17.61 -26.96 15.20
N TYR A 169 -18.72 -26.22 15.26
CA TYR A 169 -18.84 -24.98 16.05
C TYR A 169 -19.56 -25.14 17.39
N ARG A 170 -19.73 -26.38 17.87
CA ARG A 170 -20.37 -26.67 19.17
C ARG A 170 -19.34 -27.21 20.15
N SER A 171 -18.42 -26.37 20.61
CA SER A 171 -17.61 -26.68 21.79
C SER A 171 -17.45 -25.46 22.69
N SER A 172 -18.10 -25.57 23.86
CA SER A 172 -17.71 -24.96 25.14
C SER A 172 -17.98 -23.47 25.34
N PHE A 173 -19.26 -23.14 25.58
CA PHE A 173 -19.61 -22.14 26.59
C PHE A 173 -20.33 -22.88 27.72
N SER A 174 -19.59 -23.10 28.81
CA SER A 174 -20.07 -23.38 30.17
C SER A 174 -19.32 -22.42 31.09
#